data_AF-A0A6C8K387-F1
#
_entry.id   AF-A0A6C8K387-F1
#
_cell.length_a   1.000
_cell.length_b   1.000
_cell.length_c   1.000
_cell.angle_alpha   90.00
_cell.angle_beta   90.00
_cell.angle_gamma   90.00
#
_symmetry.space_group_name_H-M   'P 1'
#
loop_
_entity.id
_entity.type
_entity.pdbx_description
1 polymer ?
#
loop_
_entity_poly.entity_id
_entity_poly.type
_entity_poly.pdbx_seq_one_letter_code
_entity_poly.pdbx_strand_id
1 'polypeptide(L)'
;MRYVASIGHETAKHFCTYVRELIWESVRTSEFPELPSRQKCIWLTKGEDNLHYWIERLGRPAEQITVFKVLPDGRMHTTSETHLSGDAESYLESVEKSRRYWRGEIDNPLHQEILFEGTMLVESKVSI
;
A
#
# COMPACT_ATOMS: atom_id res chain seq x y z
N MET A 1 26.60 -2.71 23.36
CA MET A 1 25.56 -3.74 23.18
C MET A 1 24.23 -3.19 22.64
N ARG A 2 23.66 -2.10 23.18
CA ARG A 2 22.40 -1.50 22.67
C ARG A 2 22.44 -1.09 21.18
N TYR A 3 23.58 -0.58 20.71
CA TYR A 3 23.78 -0.17 19.31
C TYR A 3 23.74 -1.34 18.29
N VAL A 4 24.32 -2.49 18.65
CA VAL A 4 24.30 -3.67 17.77
C VAL A 4 22.89 -4.27 17.72
N ALA A 5 22.17 -4.29 18.85
CA ALA A 5 20.80 -4.76 18.91
C ALA A 5 19.84 -3.87 18.10
N SER A 6 19.99 -2.54 18.16
CA SER A 6 19.16 -1.63 17.38
C SER A 6 19.39 -1.80 15.87
N ILE A 7 20.66 -1.86 15.43
CA ILE A 7 20.99 -2.09 14.02
C ILE A 7 20.45 -3.45 13.55
N GLY A 8 20.62 -4.49 14.36
CA GLY A 8 20.11 -5.82 14.03
C GLY A 8 18.60 -5.83 13.84
N HIS A 9 17.87 -5.18 14.75
CA HIS A 9 16.41 -5.05 14.65
C HIS A 9 15.97 -4.27 13.41
N GLU A 10 16.57 -3.10 13.17
CA GLU A 10 16.25 -2.26 12.00
C GLU A 10 16.55 -2.99 10.69
N THR A 11 17.70 -3.66 10.61
CA THR A 11 18.10 -4.45 9.44
C THR A 11 17.10 -5.58 9.17
N ALA A 12 16.71 -6.32 10.20
CA ALA A 12 15.72 -7.39 10.06
C ALA A 12 14.36 -6.84 9.59
N LYS A 13 13.88 -5.74 10.18
CA LYS A 13 12.63 -5.09 9.79
C LYS A 13 12.64 -4.61 8.33
N HIS A 14 13.74 -4.00 7.89
CA HIS A 14 13.92 -3.59 6.51
C HIS A 14 13.93 -4.80 5.56
N PHE A 15 14.64 -5.87 5.93
CA PHE A 15 14.70 -7.07 5.11
C PHE A 15 13.34 -7.78 5.00
N CYS A 16 12.58 -7.89 6.09
CA CYS A 16 11.23 -8.46 6.07
C CYS A 16 10.30 -7.66 5.13
N THR A 17 10.32 -6.32 5.22
CA THR A 17 9.57 -5.45 4.31
C THR A 17 9.99 -5.66 2.86
N TYR A 18 11.30 -5.70 2.60
CA TYR A 18 11.84 -5.88 1.26
C TYR A 18 11.43 -7.22 0.64
N VAL A 19 11.59 -8.32 1.39
CA VAL A 19 11.20 -9.66 0.94
C VAL A 19 9.70 -9.73 0.67
N ARG A 20 8.86 -9.13 1.52
CA ARG A 20 7.41 -9.04 1.27
C ARG A 20 7.12 -8.35 -0.06
N GLU A 21 7.70 -7.19 -0.33
CA GLU A 21 7.46 -6.48 -1.61
C GLU A 21 7.99 -7.26 -2.83
N LEU A 22 9.06 -8.06 -2.68
CA LEU A 22 9.54 -8.96 -3.74
C LEU A 22 8.56 -10.11 -4.01
N ILE A 23 8.05 -10.76 -2.96
CA ILE A 23 7.05 -11.83 -3.10
C ILE A 23 5.79 -11.27 -3.77
N TRP A 24 5.33 -10.08 -3.34
CA TRP A 24 4.13 -9.47 -3.88
C TRP A 24 4.29 -9.14 -5.36
N GLU A 25 5.43 -8.57 -5.76
CA GLU A 25 5.69 -8.26 -7.16
C GLU A 25 5.89 -9.53 -8.00
N SER A 26 6.47 -10.59 -7.43
CA SER A 26 6.59 -11.89 -8.09
C SER A 26 5.22 -12.47 -8.42
N VAL A 27 4.31 -12.53 -7.45
CA VAL A 27 2.94 -13.03 -7.64
C VAL A 27 2.18 -12.16 -8.64
N ARG A 28 2.30 -10.82 -8.54
CA ARG A 28 1.71 -9.89 -9.50
C ARG A 28 2.16 -10.19 -10.92
N THR A 29 3.47 -10.30 -11.14
CA THR A 29 4.03 -10.50 -12.48
C THR A 29 3.65 -11.86 -13.06
N SER A 30 3.53 -12.90 -12.24
CA SER A 30 3.17 -14.24 -12.71
C SER A 30 1.67 -14.46 -12.90
N GLU A 31 0.82 -13.87 -12.05
CA GLU A 31 -0.61 -14.19 -11.98
C GLU A 31 -1.53 -13.01 -12.36
N PHE A 32 -1.07 -11.76 -12.22
CA PHE A 32 -1.85 -10.54 -12.44
C PHE A 32 -1.05 -9.44 -13.17
N PRO A 33 -0.39 -9.74 -14.31
CA PRO A 33 0.61 -8.86 -14.94
C PRO A 33 0.04 -7.51 -15.39
N GLU A 34 -1.27 -7.44 -15.62
CA GLU A 34 -2.00 -6.23 -16.01
C GLU A 34 -2.15 -5.21 -14.88
N LEU A 35 -2.10 -5.63 -13.60
CA LEU A 35 -2.29 -4.74 -12.47
C LEU A 35 -1.06 -3.84 -12.20
N PRO A 36 -1.25 -2.64 -11.61
CA PRO A 36 -0.14 -1.75 -11.22
C PRO A 36 0.81 -2.41 -10.23
N SER A 37 2.11 -2.10 -10.33
CA SER A 37 3.12 -2.55 -9.36
C SER A 37 3.14 -1.65 -8.14
N ARG A 38 3.14 -2.24 -6.95
CA ARG A 38 3.38 -1.53 -5.67
C ARG A 38 4.72 -0.79 -5.64
N GLN A 39 5.69 -1.24 -6.44
CA GLN A 39 7.02 -0.67 -6.49
C GLN A 39 7.09 0.60 -7.35
N LYS A 40 6.05 0.89 -8.13
CA LYS A 40 6.02 2.01 -9.10
C LYS A 40 4.76 2.86 -9.01
N CYS A 41 3.71 2.38 -8.37
CA CYS A 41 2.42 3.06 -8.32
C CYS A 41 2.43 4.30 -7.42
N ILE A 42 1.39 5.11 -7.59
CA ILE A 42 0.95 6.10 -6.61
C ILE A 42 -0.26 5.51 -5.88
N TRP A 43 -0.31 5.70 -4.57
CA TRP A 43 -1.48 5.34 -3.75
C TRP A 43 -2.50 6.47 -3.80
N LEU A 44 -3.74 6.12 -4.14
CA LEU A 44 -4.91 6.99 -4.12
C LEU A 44 -5.90 6.51 -3.06
N THR A 45 -6.74 7.42 -2.60
CA THR A 45 -7.87 7.19 -1.70
C THR A 45 -9.16 7.63 -2.39
N LYS A 46 -10.32 7.09 -1.97
CA LYS A 46 -11.61 7.44 -2.55
C LYS A 46 -12.69 7.61 -1.48
N GLY A 47 -13.31 8.79 -1.48
CA GLY A 47 -14.35 9.14 -0.53
C GLY A 47 -13.79 9.82 0.73
N GLU A 48 -14.66 10.55 1.41
CA GLU A 48 -14.30 11.37 2.58
C GLU A 48 -13.89 10.50 3.77
N ASP A 49 -14.66 9.47 4.11
CA ASP A 49 -14.35 8.57 5.24
C ASP A 49 -13.01 7.83 5.07
N ASN A 50 -12.73 7.33 3.87
CA ASN A 50 -11.46 6.65 3.56
C ASN A 50 -10.29 7.64 3.56
N LEU A 51 -10.51 8.89 3.11
CA LEU A 51 -9.52 9.94 3.22
C LEU A 51 -9.18 10.25 4.68
N HIS A 52 -10.18 10.44 5.55
CA HIS A 52 -9.97 10.70 6.97
C HIS A 52 -9.25 9.54 7.65
N TYR A 53 -9.65 8.30 7.35
CA TYR A 53 -8.95 7.10 7.82
C TYR A 53 -7.45 7.14 7.50
N TRP A 54 -7.09 7.45 6.25
CA TRP A 54 -5.68 7.51 5.83
C TRP A 54 -4.94 8.70 6.45
N ILE A 55 -5.58 9.85 6.62
CA ILE A 55 -5.00 11.02 7.31
C ILE A 55 -4.64 10.67 8.75
N GLU A 56 -5.57 10.06 9.49
CA GLU A 56 -5.34 9.62 10.87
C GLU A 56 -4.20 8.59 10.93
N ARG A 57 -4.21 7.63 10.00
CA ARG A 57 -3.21 6.56 9.94
C ARG A 57 -1.80 7.05 9.61
N LEU A 58 -1.66 8.14 8.85
CA LEU A 58 -0.36 8.77 8.59
C LEU A 58 0.28 9.33 9.87
N GLY A 59 -0.50 9.61 10.92
CA GLY A 59 -0.01 10.07 12.22
C GLY A 59 0.71 11.42 12.15
N ARG A 60 0.42 12.24 11.13
CA ARG A 60 0.99 13.58 10.95
C ARG A 60 -0.06 14.65 11.29
N PRO A 61 0.36 15.83 11.76
CA PRO A 61 -0.54 16.97 11.92
C PRO A 61 -1.23 17.31 10.58
N ALA A 62 -2.51 17.64 10.62
CA ALA A 62 -3.31 17.93 9.42
C ALA A 62 -2.71 19.08 8.59
N GLU A 63 -2.04 20.04 9.25
CA GLU A 63 -1.39 21.19 8.60
C GLU A 63 -0.20 20.79 7.72
N GLN A 64 0.36 19.59 7.92
CA GLN A 64 1.45 19.04 7.11
C GLN A 64 0.95 18.15 5.97
N ILE A 65 -0.36 17.91 5.89
CA ILE A 65 -0.97 17.08 4.85
C ILE A 65 -1.65 18.00 3.84
N THR A 66 -1.34 17.79 2.56
CA THR A 66 -2.05 18.47 1.47
C THR A 66 -2.76 17.41 0.64
N VAL A 67 -4.08 17.56 0.53
CA VAL A 67 -4.91 16.66 -0.25
C VAL A 67 -5.28 17.33 -1.57
N PHE A 68 -5.16 16.56 -2.64
CA PHE A 68 -5.57 16.98 -3.96
C PHE A 68 -6.63 16.04 -4.50
N LYS A 69 -7.64 16.62 -5.15
CA LYS A 69 -8.53 15.87 -6.03
C LYS A 69 -7.83 15.68 -7.36
N VAL A 70 -7.79 14.43 -7.84
CA VAL A 70 -7.11 14.06 -9.08
C VAL A 70 -8.06 13.32 -10.01
N LEU A 71 -7.80 13.44 -11.31
CA LEU A 71 -8.46 12.68 -12.37
C LEU A 71 -7.42 11.71 -12.97
N PRO A 72 -7.41 10.44 -12.53
CA PRO A 72 -6.46 9.45 -13.01
C PRO A 72 -6.85 8.92 -14.40
N ASP A 73 -5.85 8.77 -15.28
CA ASP A 73 -5.94 8.09 -16.56
C ASP A 73 -4.83 7.02 -16.63
N GLY A 74 -5.23 5.75 -16.56
CA GLY A 74 -4.30 4.64 -16.49
C GLY A 74 -4.89 3.43 -15.77
N ARG A 75 -3.99 2.56 -15.31
CA ARG A 75 -4.34 1.30 -14.65
C ARG A 75 -4.51 1.54 -13.16
N MET A 76 -5.57 0.98 -12.60
CA MET A 76 -5.88 1.06 -11.18
C MET A 76 -6.16 -0.33 -10.62
N HIS A 77 -5.73 -0.56 -9.39
CA HIS A 77 -6.09 -1.74 -8.61
C HIS A 77 -6.58 -1.32 -7.24
N THR A 78 -7.73 -1.83 -6.83
CA THR A 78 -8.34 -1.51 -5.53
C THR A 78 -8.27 -2.74 -4.65
N THR A 79 -7.74 -2.59 -3.45
CA THR A 79 -7.53 -3.69 -2.51
C THR A 79 -7.45 -3.17 -1.08
N SER A 80 -7.15 -4.05 -0.12
CA SER A 80 -7.07 -3.72 1.31
C SER A 80 -5.67 -3.94 1.85
N GLU A 81 -5.18 -2.99 2.64
CA GLU A 81 -3.91 -3.12 3.35
C GLU A 81 -3.91 -4.23 4.42
N THR A 82 -5.09 -4.74 4.80
CA THR A 82 -5.22 -5.80 5.83
C THR A 82 -4.45 -7.08 5.49
N HIS A 83 -4.24 -7.35 4.19
CA HIS A 83 -3.48 -8.51 3.73
C HIS A 83 -1.95 -8.38 3.91
N LEU A 84 -1.44 -7.20 4.30
CA LEU A 84 0.01 -6.94 4.46
C LEU A 84 0.58 -7.40 5.81
N SER A 85 -0.23 -8.03 6.68
CA SER A 85 0.07 -8.15 8.11
C SER A 85 0.66 -9.50 8.52
N GLY A 86 1.91 -9.48 9.01
CA GLY A 86 2.51 -10.48 9.92
C GLY A 86 4.05 -10.39 9.98
N ASP A 87 4.63 -10.11 11.17
CA ASP A 87 6.09 -9.95 11.38
C ASP A 87 6.90 -11.27 11.27
N ALA A 88 6.24 -12.40 11.01
CA ALA A 88 6.88 -13.73 10.97
C ALA A 88 6.06 -14.76 10.19
N GLU A 89 5.63 -14.43 8.98
CA GLU A 89 4.85 -15.37 8.15
C GLU A 89 5.75 -16.27 7.33
N SER A 90 5.31 -17.51 7.12
CA SER A 90 5.99 -18.40 6.19
C SER A 90 5.87 -17.86 4.76
N TYR A 91 6.81 -18.28 3.90
CA TYR A 91 6.77 -17.94 2.47
C TYR A 91 5.44 -18.33 1.80
N LEU A 92 4.89 -19.51 2.13
CA LEU A 92 3.64 -19.98 1.52
C LEU A 92 2.43 -19.14 1.95
N GLU A 93 2.38 -18.72 3.22
CA GLU A 93 1.34 -17.81 3.72
C GLU A 93 1.45 -16.44 3.06
N SER A 94 2.68 -15.92 2.93
CA SER A 94 2.98 -14.68 2.21
C SER A 94 2.48 -14.72 0.76
N VAL A 95 2.73 -15.81 0.04
CA VAL A 95 2.24 -15.98 -1.34
C VAL A 95 0.71 -15.97 -1.39
N GLU A 96 0.04 -16.68 -0.49
CA GLU A 96 -1.43 -16.72 -0.51
C GLU A 96 -2.05 -15.37 -0.16
N LYS A 97 -1.51 -14.66 0.83
CA LYS A 97 -1.93 -13.28 1.13
C LYS A 97 -1.71 -12.33 -0.03
N SER A 98 -0.60 -12.47 -0.74
CA SER A 98 -0.35 -11.72 -1.96
C SER A 98 -1.41 -11.98 -3.02
N ARG A 99 -1.84 -13.24 -3.22
CA ARG A 99 -2.93 -13.55 -4.16
C ARG A 99 -4.23 -12.90 -3.76
N ARG A 100 -4.63 -13.00 -2.49
CA ARG A 100 -5.84 -12.35 -1.96
C ARG A 100 -5.80 -10.84 -2.18
N TYR A 101 -4.64 -10.23 -1.93
CA TYR A 101 -4.37 -8.83 -2.20
C TYR A 101 -4.56 -8.46 -3.68
N TRP A 102 -3.99 -9.25 -4.60
CA TRP A 102 -4.09 -8.99 -6.05
C TRP A 102 -5.46 -9.34 -6.64
N ARG A 103 -6.23 -10.24 -6.02
CA ARG A 103 -7.65 -10.46 -6.33
C ARG A 103 -8.56 -9.29 -5.92
N GLY A 104 -8.05 -8.34 -5.13
CA GLY A 104 -8.82 -7.19 -4.67
C GLY A 104 -9.80 -7.53 -3.54
N GLU A 105 -9.48 -8.51 -2.70
CA GLU A 105 -10.30 -8.83 -1.53
C GLU A 105 -10.27 -7.69 -0.51
N ILE A 106 -11.44 -7.21 -0.07
CA ILE A 106 -11.55 -6.09 0.88
C ILE A 106 -12.47 -6.51 2.02
N ASP A 107 -11.90 -6.64 3.22
CA ASP A 107 -12.65 -6.99 4.43
C ASP A 107 -13.32 -5.75 5.06
N ASN A 108 -12.66 -4.58 4.96
CA ASN A 108 -13.17 -3.30 5.46
C ASN A 108 -12.99 -2.20 4.39
N PRO A 109 -14.09 -1.59 3.91
CA PRO A 109 -14.02 -0.50 2.94
C PRO A 109 -13.18 0.71 3.38
N LEU A 110 -13.07 0.97 4.69
CA LEU A 110 -12.22 2.07 5.19
C LEU A 110 -10.73 1.78 5.00
N HIS A 111 -10.32 0.51 4.95
CA HIS A 111 -8.93 0.09 4.78
C HIS A 111 -8.55 -0.07 3.29
N GLN A 112 -9.45 0.32 2.40
CA GLN A 112 -9.22 0.27 0.98
C GLN A 112 -8.08 1.22 0.59
N GLU A 113 -7.16 0.69 -0.21
CA GLU A 113 -6.16 1.45 -0.95
C GLU A 113 -6.34 1.26 -2.46
N ILE A 114 -5.97 2.28 -3.24
CA ILE A 114 -6.01 2.23 -4.70
C ILE A 114 -4.59 2.44 -5.22
N LEU A 115 -4.06 1.46 -5.94
CA LEU A 115 -2.77 1.55 -6.61
C LEU A 115 -3.02 2.10 -8.01
N PHE A 116 -2.25 3.11 -8.41
CA PHE A 116 -2.40 3.77 -9.71
C PHE A 116 -1.08 3.83 -10.48
N GLU A 117 -1.11 3.45 -11.75
CA GLU A 117 -0.05 3.67 -12.73
C GLU A 117 -0.61 4.31 -13.99
N GLY A 118 -0.10 5.49 -14.36
CA GLY A 118 -0.53 6.24 -15.53
C GLY A 118 -0.25 7.72 -15.40
N THR A 119 -1.05 8.53 -16.08
CA THR A 119 -1.04 9.99 -15.98
C THR A 119 -2.23 10.48 -15.18
N MET A 120 -2.05 11.47 -14.31
CA MET A 120 -3.16 12.07 -13.58
C MET A 120 -3.19 13.58 -13.77
N LEU A 121 -4.38 14.14 -13.88
CA LEU A 121 -4.59 15.58 -13.78
C LEU A 121 -4.89 15.92 -12.32
N VAL A 122 -4.13 16.86 -11.75
CA VAL A 122 -4.43 17.44 -10.44
C VAL A 122 -5.47 18.55 -10.64
N GLU A 123 -6.69 18.34 -10.15
CA GLU A 123 -7.82 19.25 -10.38
C GLU A 123 -7.81 20.41 -9.38
N SER A 124 -7.85 20.11 -8.09
CA SER A 124 -7.96 21.12 -7.04
C SER A 124 -7.40 20.63 -5.71
N LYS A 125 -7.00 21.58 -4.86
CA LYS A 125 -6.67 21.30 -3.46
C LYS A 125 -7.97 21.12 -2.66
N VAL A 126 -8.01 20.06 -1.85
CA VAL A 126 -9.11 19.79 -0.92
C VAL A 126 -8.77 20.42 0.44
N SER A 127 -9.73 21.11 1.03
CA SER A 127 -9.64 21.57 2.42
C SER A 127 -9.99 20.40 3.33
N ILE A 128 -9.06 20.04 4.21
CA ILE A 128 -9.22 19.01 5.25
C ILE A 128 -9.25 19.64 6.63
#